data_AF-A0A2A4W968-F1
#
_entry.id   AF-A0A2A4W968-F1
#
_cell.length_a   1.000
_cell.length_b   1.000
_cell.length_c   1.000
_cell.angle_alpha   90.00
_cell.angle_beta   90.00
_cell.angle_gamma   90.00
#
_symmetry.space_group_name_H-M   'P 1'
#
loop_
_entity.id
_entity.type
_entity.pdbx_description
1 polymer ?
#
loop_
_entity_poly.entity_id
_entity_poly.type
_entity_poly.pdbx_seq_one_letter_code
_entity_poly.pdbx_strand_id
1 'polypeptide(L)'
;MNYFFLILMSIVFVELFLFFKIIADAQSVMALSSKSVKVMQSKKMSDREKEKFMRTNSVIMLSTTFKFIGKFILIFAVLFGILWSIAQYEPTLASQIESDFYSITVIIGLTLATLGYVWIRNVIRRKL
;
A
#
# COMPACT_ATOMS: atom_id res chain seq x y z
N MET A 1 -11.09 -25.03 -1.89
CA MET A 1 -10.14 -24.50 -2.90
C MET A 1 -10.10 -22.97 -2.91
N ASN A 2 -11.23 -22.27 -2.85
CA ASN A 2 -11.30 -20.80 -2.99
C ASN A 2 -10.49 -20.02 -1.95
N TYR A 3 -10.54 -20.41 -0.67
CA TYR A 3 -9.77 -19.75 0.39
C TYR A 3 -8.26 -19.78 0.16
N PHE A 4 -7.74 -20.82 -0.50
CA PHE A 4 -6.32 -20.90 -0.83
C PHE A 4 -5.91 -19.80 -1.83
N PHE A 5 -6.72 -19.57 -2.86
CA PHE A 5 -6.48 -18.51 -3.84
C PHE A 5 -6.59 -17.12 -3.22
N LEU A 6 -7.55 -16.90 -2.32
CA LEU A 6 -7.68 -15.64 -1.59
C LEU A 6 -6.46 -15.36 -0.69
N ILE A 7 -5.96 -16.37 0.02
CA ILE A 7 -4.74 -16.25 0.83
C ILE A 7 -3.54 -15.95 -0.08
N LEU A 8 -3.43 -16.64 -1.22
CA LEU A 8 -2.35 -16.41 -2.18
C LEU A 8 -2.39 -14.99 -2.76
N MET A 9 -3.58 -14.48 -3.10
CA MET A 9 -3.79 -13.07 -3.51
C MET A 9 -3.33 -12.10 -2.43
N SER A 10 -3.66 -12.38 -1.17
CA SER A 10 -3.28 -11.53 -0.04
C SER A 10 -1.77 -11.51 0.17
N ILE A 11 -1.10 -12.65 -0.01
CA ILE A 11 0.37 -12.75 0.03
C ILE A 11 1.01 -11.96 -1.11
N VAL A 12 0.51 -12.13 -2.34
CA VAL A 12 1.00 -11.38 -3.52
C VAL A 12 0.82 -9.88 -3.30
N PHE A 13 -0.34 -9.45 -2.79
CA PHE A 13 -0.60 -8.05 -2.45
C PHE A 13 0.45 -7.51 -1.46
N VAL A 14 0.69 -8.24 -0.36
CA VAL A 14 1.70 -7.83 0.63
C VAL A 14 3.10 -7.76 0.04
N GLU A 15 3.52 -8.77 -0.72
CA GLU A 15 4.86 -8.78 -1.29
C GLU A 15 5.04 -7.63 -2.29
N LEU A 16 4.04 -7.32 -3.12
CA LEU A 16 4.08 -6.14 -3.97
C LEU A 16 4.16 -4.84 -3.14
N PHE A 17 3.36 -4.75 -2.06
CA PHE A 17 3.37 -3.58 -1.18
C PHE A 17 4.74 -3.35 -0.52
N LEU A 18 5.41 -4.43 -0.13
CA LEU A 18 6.76 -4.43 0.45
C LEU A 18 7.83 -4.17 -0.61
N PHE A 19 7.72 -4.78 -1.79
CA PHE A 19 8.62 -4.61 -2.92
C PHE A 19 8.65 -3.16 -3.40
N PHE A 20 7.48 -2.53 -3.50
CA PHE A 20 7.36 -1.11 -3.84
C PHE A 20 7.74 -0.15 -2.72
N LYS A 21 8.15 -0.64 -1.53
CA LYS A 21 8.56 0.17 -0.37
C LYS A 21 7.53 1.25 0.01
N ILE A 22 6.24 0.95 -0.13
CA ILE A 22 5.15 1.92 0.07
C ILE A 22 5.18 2.51 1.50
N ILE A 23 5.59 1.70 2.48
CA ILE A 23 5.75 2.14 3.88
C ILE A 23 6.82 3.22 4.02
N ALA A 24 7.98 3.05 3.37
CA ALA A 24 9.08 4.02 3.44
C ALA A 24 8.68 5.37 2.83
N ASP A 25 7.95 5.33 1.70
CA ASP A 25 7.42 6.53 1.07
C ASP A 25 6.38 7.22 1.97
N ALA A 26 5.54 6.46 2.66
CA ALA A 26 4.52 7.01 3.55
C ALA A 26 5.16 7.73 4.74
N GLN A 27 6.19 7.11 5.32
CA GLN A 27 6.99 7.72 6.38
C GLN A 27 7.69 8.99 5.92
N SER A 28 8.24 9.01 4.70
CA SER A 28 8.85 10.21 4.10
C SER A 28 7.84 11.37 4.00
N VAL A 29 6.62 11.10 3.53
CA VAL A 29 5.56 12.12 3.43
C VAL A 29 5.16 12.64 4.82
N MET A 30 4.99 11.76 5.80
CA MET A 30 4.68 12.16 7.18
C MET A 30 5.79 13.03 7.79
N ALA A 31 7.06 12.66 7.57
CA ALA A 31 8.21 13.44 8.02
C ALA A 31 8.24 14.84 7.36
N LEU A 32 7.95 14.92 6.06
CA LEU A 32 7.85 16.19 5.33
C LEU A 32 6.72 17.07 5.86
N SER A 33 5.54 16.48 6.11
CA SER A 33 4.39 17.18 6.70
C SER A 33 4.73 17.74 8.09
N SER A 34 5.32 16.92 8.96
CA SER A 34 5.76 17.36 10.29
C SER A 34 6.78 18.50 10.22
N LYS A 35 7.71 18.44 9.26
CA LYS A 35 8.70 19.51 9.03
C LYS A 35 8.03 20.81 8.57
N SER A 36 7.03 20.73 7.69
CA SER A 36 6.26 21.90 7.24
C SER A 36 5.53 22.59 8.39
N VAL A 37 4.91 21.83 9.28
CA VAL A 37 4.25 22.38 10.49
C VAL A 37 5.26 23.10 11.38
N LYS A 38 6.44 22.50 11.62
CA LYS A 38 7.51 23.12 12.42
C LYS A 38 8.02 24.42 11.80
N VAL A 39 8.14 24.49 10.47
CA VAL A 39 8.60 25.70 9.77
C VAL A 39 7.55 26.82 9.83
N MET A 40 6.26 26.50 9.71
CA MET A 40 5.20 27.49 9.90
C MET A 40 5.22 28.11 11.29
N GLN A 41 5.41 27.28 12.34
CA GLN A 41 5.45 27.72 13.74
C GLN A 41 6.75 28.45 14.12
N SER A 42 7.79 28.36 13.30
CA SER A 42 9.09 28.98 13.57
C SER A 42 9.03 30.50 13.42
N LYS A 43 9.59 31.22 14.41
CA LYS A 43 9.87 32.67 14.34
C LYS A 43 11.21 32.99 13.68
N LYS A 44 12.00 31.96 13.31
CA LYS A 44 13.37 32.11 12.77
C LYS A 44 13.43 32.33 11.25
N MET A 45 12.31 32.21 10.53
CA MET A 45 12.23 32.42 9.08
C MET A 45 11.27 33.56 8.77
N SER A 46 11.63 34.39 7.79
CA SER A 46 10.74 35.42 7.25
C SER A 46 9.57 34.79 6.48
N ASP A 47 8.46 35.52 6.34
CA ASP A 47 7.27 35.01 5.67
C ASP A 47 7.52 34.64 4.20
N ARG A 48 8.42 35.37 3.52
CA ARG A 48 8.83 35.08 2.14
C ARG A 48 9.62 33.76 2.03
N GLU A 49 10.46 33.45 3.02
CA GLU A 49 11.18 32.18 3.07
C GLU A 49 10.24 31.01 3.40
N LYS A 50 9.24 31.25 4.27
CA LYS A 50 8.19 30.27 4.55
C LYS A 50 7.38 29.96 3.30
N GLU A 51 6.96 30.98 2.55
CA GLU A 51 6.22 30.80 1.30
C GLU A 51 7.01 29.96 0.29
N LYS A 52 8.29 30.29 0.08
CA LYS A 52 9.17 29.52 -0.82
C LYS A 52 9.31 28.06 -0.36
N PHE A 53 9.53 27.84 0.93
CA PHE A 53 9.64 26.51 1.51
C PHE A 53 8.35 25.70 1.35
N MET A 54 7.20 26.29 1.63
CA MET A 54 5.90 25.65 1.47
C MET A 54 5.62 25.31 0.00
N ARG A 55 5.92 26.21 -0.94
CA ARG A 55 5.76 25.95 -2.37
C ARG A 55 6.60 24.77 -2.84
N THR A 56 7.87 24.70 -2.43
CA THR A 56 8.74 23.56 -2.75
C THR A 56 8.20 22.26 -2.15
N ASN A 57 7.77 22.27 -0.89
CA ASN A 57 7.22 21.07 -0.25
C ASN A 57 5.91 20.60 -0.89
N SER A 58 5.04 21.52 -1.30
CA SER A 58 3.80 21.16 -2.02
C SER A 58 4.10 20.45 -3.34
N VAL A 59 5.13 20.89 -4.09
CA VAL A 59 5.56 20.21 -5.32
C VAL A 59 6.11 18.81 -5.02
N ILE A 60 6.94 18.68 -3.98
CA ILE A 60 7.47 17.38 -3.55
C ILE A 60 6.33 16.44 -3.14
N MET A 61 5.35 16.96 -2.39
CA MET A 61 4.20 16.20 -1.93
C MET A 61 3.34 15.74 -3.10
N LEU A 62 3.05 16.62 -4.07
CA LEU A 62 2.34 16.27 -5.29
C LEU A 62 3.06 15.20 -6.11
N SER A 63 4.37 15.35 -6.34
CA SER A 63 5.19 14.35 -7.04
C SER A 63 5.16 13.00 -6.32
N THR A 64 5.19 13.02 -4.99
CA THR A 64 5.12 11.80 -4.18
C THR A 64 3.73 11.14 -4.29
N THR A 65 2.65 11.93 -4.27
CA THR A 65 1.29 11.43 -4.50
C THR A 65 1.16 10.76 -5.86
N PHE A 66 1.72 11.33 -6.93
CA PHE A 66 1.72 10.69 -8.25
C PHE A 66 2.49 9.36 -8.26
N LYS A 67 3.63 9.28 -7.55
CA LYS A 67 4.36 8.01 -7.38
C LYS A 67 3.53 6.97 -6.62
N PHE A 68 2.81 7.39 -5.57
CA PHE A 68 1.89 6.51 -4.85
C PHE A 68 0.79 5.99 -5.77
N ILE A 69 0.12 6.87 -6.50
CA ILE A 69 -0.94 6.50 -7.46
C ILE A 69 -0.39 5.49 -8.48
N GLY A 70 0.80 5.75 -9.05
CA GLY A 70 1.44 4.84 -9.98
C GLY A 70 1.70 3.45 -9.38
N LYS A 71 2.17 3.39 -8.14
CA LYS A 71 2.38 2.11 -7.42
C LYS A 71 1.07 1.37 -7.17
N PHE A 72 0.01 2.08 -6.75
CA PHE A 72 -1.30 1.49 -6.55
C PHE A 72 -1.91 0.97 -7.87
N ILE A 73 -1.76 1.72 -8.96
CA ILE A 73 -2.20 1.28 -10.29
C ILE A 73 -1.45 0.01 -10.69
N LEU A 74 -0.13 -0.08 -10.46
CA LEU A 74 0.64 -1.28 -10.76
C LEU A 74 0.20 -2.49 -9.92
N ILE A 75 0.00 -2.30 -8.62
CA ILE A 75 -0.52 -3.36 -7.74
C ILE A 75 -1.90 -3.82 -8.22
N PHE A 76 -2.78 -2.86 -8.52
CA PHE A 76 -4.12 -3.15 -9.03
C PHE A 76 -4.06 -3.90 -10.37
N ALA A 77 -3.21 -3.48 -11.30
CA ALA A 77 -3.06 -4.14 -12.59
C ALA A 77 -2.59 -5.59 -12.45
N VAL A 78 -1.67 -5.86 -11.52
CA VAL A 78 -1.21 -7.24 -11.24
C VAL A 78 -2.34 -8.07 -10.65
N LEU A 79 -3.01 -7.59 -9.60
CA LEU A 79 -4.11 -8.33 -8.96
C LEU A 79 -5.28 -8.57 -9.91
N PHE A 80 -5.67 -7.53 -10.67
CA PHE A 80 -6.71 -7.63 -11.69
C PHE A 80 -6.31 -8.61 -12.79
N GLY A 81 -5.05 -8.58 -13.24
CA GLY A 81 -4.54 -9.53 -14.21
C GLY A 81 -4.68 -10.98 -13.76
N ILE A 82 -4.39 -11.26 -12.49
CA ILE A 82 -4.53 -12.63 -11.98
C ILE A 82 -6.01 -13.03 -11.86
N LEU A 83 -6.88 -12.16 -11.35
CA LEU A 83 -8.32 -12.42 -11.30
C LEU A 83 -8.92 -12.62 -12.70
N TRP A 84 -8.52 -11.79 -13.66
CA TRP A 84 -8.93 -11.91 -15.05
C TRP A 84 -8.49 -13.25 -15.65
N SER A 85 -7.24 -13.66 -15.42
CA SER A 85 -6.76 -14.98 -15.85
C SER A 85 -7.59 -16.11 -15.24
N ILE A 86 -7.87 -16.06 -13.93
CA ILE A 86 -8.69 -17.08 -13.26
C ILE A 86 -10.09 -17.14 -13.89
N ALA A 87 -10.71 -15.99 -14.18
CA ALA A 87 -12.04 -15.94 -14.78
C ALA A 87 -12.10 -16.57 -16.18
N GLN A 88 -11.00 -16.57 -16.95
CA GLN A 88 -10.94 -17.19 -18.27
C GLN A 88 -10.85 -18.72 -18.20
N TYR A 89 -10.17 -19.27 -17.18
CA TYR A 89 -9.98 -20.72 -17.05
C TYR A 89 -11.08 -21.39 -16.19
N GLU A 90 -11.49 -20.74 -15.11
CA GLU A 90 -12.42 -21.27 -14.10
C GLU A 90 -13.43 -20.19 -13.66
N PRO A 91 -14.45 -19.89 -14.49
CA PRO A 91 -15.39 -18.79 -14.25
C PRO A 91 -16.26 -18.98 -13.00
N THR A 92 -16.53 -20.24 -12.60
CA THR A 92 -17.24 -20.59 -11.36
C THR A 92 -16.43 -20.23 -10.12
N LEU A 93 -15.10 -20.34 -10.19
CA LEU A 93 -14.21 -19.97 -9.09
C LEU A 93 -14.12 -18.45 -8.95
N ALA A 94 -14.12 -17.72 -10.08
CA ALA A 94 -14.10 -16.26 -10.10
C ALA A 94 -15.36 -15.64 -9.46
N SER A 95 -16.56 -16.13 -9.78
CA SER A 95 -17.80 -15.62 -9.20
C SER A 95 -17.91 -15.91 -7.69
N GLN A 96 -17.38 -17.06 -7.24
CA GLN A 96 -17.32 -17.39 -5.82
C GLN A 96 -16.35 -16.46 -5.08
N ILE A 97 -15.17 -16.20 -5.64
CA ILE A 97 -14.21 -15.23 -5.08
C ILE A 97 -14.85 -13.83 -4.96
N GLU A 98 -15.57 -13.39 -5.98
CA GLU A 98 -16.28 -12.10 -5.96
C GLU A 98 -17.32 -12.04 -4.83
N SER A 99 -18.11 -13.10 -4.65
CA SER A 99 -19.08 -13.17 -3.56
C SER A 99 -18.43 -13.20 -2.16
N ASP A 100 -17.28 -13.87 -2.04
CA ASP A 100 -16.54 -14.00 -0.78
C ASP A 100 -15.93 -12.66 -0.33
N PHE A 101 -15.66 -11.71 -1.24
CA PHE A 101 -15.17 -10.38 -0.89
C PHE A 101 -16.15 -9.56 -0.05
N TYR A 102 -17.46 -9.83 -0.14
CA TYR A 102 -18.47 -9.17 0.67
C TYR A 102 -18.65 -9.82 2.05
N SER A 103 -18.02 -10.97 2.30
CA SER A 103 -18.12 -11.68 3.57
C SER A 103 -17.14 -11.12 4.60
N ILE A 104 -17.68 -10.54 5.67
CA ILE A 104 -16.90 -10.01 6.80
C ILE A 104 -15.98 -11.08 7.39
N THR A 105 -16.46 -12.32 7.50
CA THR A 105 -15.68 -13.45 8.03
C THR A 105 -14.43 -13.72 7.18
N VAL A 106 -14.57 -13.62 5.86
CA VAL A 106 -13.45 -13.81 4.92
C VAL A 106 -12.46 -12.66 5.04
N ILE A 107 -12.93 -11.42 5.13
CA ILE A 107 -12.07 -10.24 5.33
C ILE A 107 -11.24 -10.37 6.61
N ILE A 108 -11.85 -10.76 7.72
CA ILE A 108 -11.16 -10.97 9.00
C ILE A 108 -10.14 -12.11 8.87
N GLY A 109 -10.54 -13.24 8.30
CA GLY A 109 -9.66 -14.40 8.09
C GLY A 109 -8.45 -14.07 7.24
N LEU A 110 -8.64 -13.35 6.13
CA LEU A 110 -7.57 -12.90 5.25
C LEU A 110 -6.66 -11.90 5.95
N THR A 111 -7.22 -10.97 6.73
CA THR A 111 -6.43 -10.02 7.52
C THR A 111 -5.51 -10.75 8.50
N LEU A 112 -6.04 -11.72 9.26
CA LEU A 112 -5.26 -12.52 10.20
C LEU A 112 -4.19 -13.37 9.50
N ALA A 113 -4.53 -14.04 8.40
CA ALA A 113 -3.58 -14.82 7.60
C ALA A 113 -2.44 -13.94 7.07
N THR A 114 -2.78 -12.74 6.58
CA THR A 114 -1.84 -11.76 6.06
C THR A 114 -0.90 -11.24 7.15
N LEU A 115 -1.44 -10.92 8.33
CA LEU A 115 -0.65 -10.51 9.49
C LEU A 115 0.28 -11.63 9.95
N GLY A 116 -0.22 -12.87 10.01
CA GLY A 116 0.58 -14.05 10.34
C GLY A 116 1.74 -14.26 9.37
N TYR A 117 1.49 -14.14 8.06
CA TYR A 117 2.51 -14.21 7.03
C TYR A 117 3.59 -13.12 7.21
N VAL A 118 3.19 -11.86 7.38
CA VAL A 118 4.13 -10.74 7.61
C VAL A 118 4.97 -10.97 8.87
N TRP A 119 4.35 -11.48 9.95
CA TRP A 119 5.04 -11.82 11.19
C TRP A 119 6.10 -12.89 10.97
N ILE A 120 5.75 -14.02 10.34
CA ILE A 120 6.69 -15.12 10.02
C ILE A 120 7.86 -14.59 9.18
N ARG A 121 7.56 -13.83 8.12
CA ARG A 121 8.57 -13.24 7.24
C ARG A 121 9.54 -12.33 7.99
N ASN A 122 9.02 -11.47 8.88
CA ASN A 122 9.84 -10.58 9.69
C ASN A 122 10.69 -11.33 10.72
N VAL A 123 10.17 -12.40 11.32
CA VAL A 123 10.95 -13.25 12.24
C VAL A 123 12.11 -13.91 11.50
N ILE A 124 11.88 -14.43 10.30
CA ILE A 124 12.92 -15.05 9.46
C ILE A 124 13.99 -14.01 9.08
N ARG A 125 13.59 -12.84 8.61
CA ARG A 125 14.52 -11.75 8.23
C ARG A 125 15.32 -11.15 9.39
N ARG A 126 14.90 -11.32 10.64
CA ARG A 126 15.67 -10.87 11.81
C ARG A 126 16.71 -11.89 12.27
N LYS A 127 16.57 -13.15 11.87
CA LYS A 127 17.49 -14.24 12.23
C LYS A 127 18.58 -14.47 11.18
N LEU A 128 18.37 -13.98 9.96
CA LEU A 128 19.36 -13.89 8.87
C LEU A 128 20.03 -12.52 8.92
#